data_AF-A0A439CP34-F1
#
_entry.id   AF-A0A439CP34-F1
#
_cell.length_a   1.000
_cell.length_b   1.000
_cell.length_c   1.000
_cell.angle_alpha   90.00
_cell.angle_beta   90.00
_cell.angle_gamma   90.00
#
_symmetry.space_group_name_H-M   'P 1'
#
loop_
_entity.id
_entity.type
_entity.pdbx_description
1 polymer ?
#
loop_
_entity_poly.entity_id
_entity_poly.type
_entity_poly.pdbx_seq_one_letter_code
_entity_poly.pdbx_strand_id
1 'polypeptide(L)'
;MPYPHTFEVNTARGPDGHLLGRQVADCTSRVTDQADVEKLTASPCNAIDIQGATGSLNFTNLTSTGTITIRGSPGLEVLSFPQITSLDALEISHATALTAVSLPLLGEGFLEIQGNGQTATEGHILSLNITDAPNLATLELQNSTYYEDLVLIGTPPAARDGLGIGNVSTALSIVTDSCLNFAGLKTVGDLQIIGSPGCDYALLNMELVSSFRVTNAGGTSIMDAQSYLFNNPPLQVNNSMILELSTIPRPAPFGSEIGLGRVTTVGDDLNITSNADAHINFYGVTDVGRTLSVFNNTNCTFDFGGVLNVANLVLLDNANTVIPSFPQLRRVENIHLRGHLNTQVAPPSAGPNIFPSLLLASGTVVVEAWNSDFNCSKLVSQLNAGIINSLVCNGTDNGTDHSAPRQNQNVELSAGAKAGIGVGSVFVLGIVVAIVWIVVHYRNRLRSLEKAHSQMFPASGKKESGEIGVGELHEMDGADFVREKPDDPITELPIGESELPGQFWVVELPAREIKLPSPSRKRFSV
;
A
#
# COMPACT_ATOMS: atom_id res chain seq x y z
N MET A 1 -13.54 18.41 -9.34
CA MET A 1 -12.82 18.35 -10.63
C MET A 1 -11.40 18.85 -10.38
N PRO A 2 -10.36 18.02 -10.45
CA PRO A 2 -9.00 18.51 -10.33
C PRO A 2 -8.41 18.78 -11.72
N TYR A 3 -7.79 19.95 -11.88
CA TYR A 3 -6.98 20.31 -13.04
C TYR A 3 -5.57 19.70 -12.90
N PRO A 4 -4.92 19.28 -14.01
CA PRO A 4 -3.53 18.87 -14.00
C PRO A 4 -2.64 20.12 -14.15
N HIS A 5 -1.70 20.32 -13.23
CA HIS A 5 -0.60 21.26 -13.43
C HIS A 5 0.66 20.50 -13.81
N THR A 6 1.06 20.64 -15.07
CA THR A 6 2.40 20.31 -15.57
C THR A 6 3.38 21.38 -15.08
N PHE A 7 4.42 20.97 -14.37
CA PHE A 7 5.54 21.84 -13.99
C PHE A 7 6.60 21.82 -15.10
N GLU A 8 6.80 22.97 -15.76
CA GLU A 8 8.01 23.23 -16.54
C GLU A 8 9.09 23.79 -15.62
N VAL A 9 10.22 23.09 -15.53
CA VAL A 9 11.40 23.51 -14.77
C VAL A 9 12.20 24.50 -15.61
N ASN A 10 12.11 25.79 -15.27
CA ASN A 10 12.97 26.83 -15.84
C ASN A 10 14.29 26.91 -15.05
N THR A 11 15.35 26.28 -15.56
CA THR A 11 16.72 26.43 -15.03
C THR A 11 17.28 27.82 -15.35
N ALA A 12 17.74 28.55 -14.33
CA ALA A 12 18.40 29.84 -14.49
C ALA A 12 19.74 29.71 -15.24
N ARG A 13 19.91 30.46 -16.34
CA ARG A 13 21.16 30.56 -17.11
C ARG A 13 22.03 31.71 -16.58
N GLY A 14 23.32 31.44 -16.34
CA GLY A 14 24.33 32.48 -16.14
C GLY A 14 24.65 33.24 -17.44
N PRO A 15 25.37 34.38 -17.35
CA PRO A 15 25.63 35.29 -18.48
C PRO A 15 26.42 34.67 -19.64
N ASP A 16 27.03 33.51 -19.42
CA ASP A 16 27.85 32.80 -20.42
C ASP A 16 27.15 31.55 -20.99
N GLY A 17 25.87 31.32 -20.67
CA GLY A 17 25.10 30.21 -21.24
C GLY A 17 25.51 28.80 -20.78
N HIS A 18 26.55 28.67 -19.96
CA HIS A 18 26.94 27.41 -19.33
C HIS A 18 26.19 27.20 -18.01
N LEU A 19 25.59 26.02 -17.86
CA LEU A 19 25.09 25.51 -16.59
C LEU A 19 26.26 25.44 -15.61
N LEU A 20 26.19 26.15 -14.47
CA LEU A 20 27.07 25.92 -13.32
C LEU A 20 26.66 24.64 -12.55
N GLY A 21 26.29 23.59 -13.29
CA GLY A 21 26.25 22.24 -12.76
C GLY A 21 27.67 21.70 -12.80
N ARG A 22 28.22 21.33 -11.65
CA ARG A 22 29.40 20.46 -11.60
C ARG A 22 29.03 19.23 -12.44
N GLN A 23 29.62 19.10 -13.64
CA GLN A 23 29.40 17.97 -14.52
C GLN A 23 30.06 16.76 -13.85
N VAL A 24 29.34 16.11 -12.92
CA VAL A 24 29.72 14.81 -12.40
C VAL A 24 29.57 13.87 -13.58
N ALA A 25 30.64 13.17 -13.94
CA ALA A 25 30.55 12.21 -15.03
C ALA A 25 29.67 11.04 -14.55
N ASP A 26 28.69 10.64 -15.37
CA ASP A 26 28.02 9.34 -15.27
C ASP A 26 29.05 8.23 -15.57
N CYS A 27 29.94 8.01 -14.61
CA CYS A 27 30.88 6.91 -14.61
C CYS A 27 30.77 6.15 -13.30
N THR A 28 31.15 4.87 -13.34
CA THR A 28 31.11 3.96 -12.22
C THR A 28 32.52 3.51 -11.90
N SER A 29 32.97 3.77 -10.67
CA SER A 29 34.25 3.26 -10.18
C SER A 29 34.05 1.84 -9.65
N ARG A 30 34.86 0.88 -10.12
CA ARG A 30 34.83 -0.49 -9.62
C ARG A 30 35.79 -0.67 -8.45
N VAL A 31 35.33 -1.32 -7.39
CA VAL A 31 36.12 -1.65 -6.20
C VAL A 31 36.09 -3.15 -5.97
N THR A 32 37.27 -3.75 -5.81
CA THR A 32 37.40 -5.17 -5.48
C THR A 32 38.11 -5.40 -4.16
N ASP A 33 38.91 -4.43 -3.70
CA ASP A 33 39.67 -4.49 -2.46
C ASP A 33 39.90 -3.08 -1.87
N GLN A 34 40.59 -3.02 -0.73
CA GLN A 34 40.93 -1.76 -0.06
C GLN A 34 41.91 -0.90 -0.88
N ALA A 35 42.76 -1.49 -1.73
CA ALA A 35 43.70 -0.73 -2.55
C ALA A 35 42.98 0.05 -3.66
N ASP A 36 41.86 -0.46 -4.17
CA ASP A 36 40.97 0.29 -5.06
C ASP A 36 40.28 1.46 -4.33
N VAL A 37 39.92 1.27 -3.06
CA VAL A 37 39.36 2.34 -2.20
C VAL A 37 40.37 3.48 -1.99
N GLU A 38 41.64 3.17 -1.78
CA GLU A 38 42.68 4.19 -1.60
C GLU A 38 42.91 5.04 -2.86
N LYS A 39 42.68 4.46 -4.06
CA LYS A 39 42.77 5.14 -5.35
C LYS A 39 41.54 6.01 -5.68
N LEU A 40 40.42 5.84 -4.97
CA LEU A 40 39.17 6.56 -5.23
C LEU A 40 39.19 8.04 -4.82
N THR A 41 40.25 8.50 -4.16
CA THR A 41 40.42 9.85 -3.58
C THR A 41 40.22 11.04 -4.51
N ALA A 42 40.10 10.83 -5.83
CA ALA A 42 39.86 11.87 -6.82
C ALA A 42 38.90 11.48 -7.96
N SER A 43 38.08 10.43 -7.80
CA SER A 43 37.22 10.00 -8.91
C SER A 43 36.09 11.01 -9.18
N PRO A 44 35.90 11.47 -10.43
CA PRO A 44 34.76 12.31 -10.83
C PRO A 44 33.46 11.50 -10.98
N CYS A 45 33.49 10.20 -10.70
CA CYS A 45 32.38 9.28 -10.88
C CYS A 45 31.33 9.42 -9.78
N ASN A 46 30.06 9.41 -10.19
CA ASN A 46 28.92 9.48 -9.29
C ASN A 46 28.52 8.12 -8.69
N ALA A 47 29.06 7.01 -9.21
CA ALA A 47 28.68 5.66 -8.77
C ALA A 47 29.89 4.81 -8.39
N ILE A 48 29.70 3.93 -7.40
CA ILE A 48 30.67 2.95 -6.94
C ILE A 48 30.04 1.55 -7.04
N ASP A 49 30.74 0.62 -7.67
CA ASP A 49 30.33 -0.78 -7.81
C ASP A 49 31.36 -1.71 -7.15
N ILE A 50 30.96 -2.34 -6.04
CA ILE A 50 31.79 -3.23 -5.23
C ILE A 50 31.47 -4.68 -5.61
N GLN A 51 32.47 -5.39 -6.15
CA GLN A 51 32.30 -6.76 -6.62
C GLN A 51 33.45 -7.67 -6.22
N GLY A 52 33.11 -8.90 -5.81
CA GLY A 52 34.11 -9.90 -5.42
C GLY A 52 34.96 -9.47 -4.22
N ALA A 53 34.50 -8.48 -3.45
CA ALA A 53 35.24 -7.96 -2.32
C ALA A 53 35.18 -8.91 -1.13
N THR A 54 36.24 -8.90 -0.33
CA THR A 54 36.36 -9.72 0.88
C THR A 54 36.95 -8.92 2.03
N GLY A 55 36.61 -9.29 3.27
CA GLY A 55 37.09 -8.61 4.47
C GLY A 55 36.46 -7.23 4.65
N SER A 56 37.24 -6.25 5.09
CA SER A 56 36.73 -4.92 5.43
C SER A 56 37.09 -3.88 4.36
N LEU A 57 36.13 -3.06 3.96
CA LEU A 57 36.34 -1.88 3.12
C LEU A 57 36.03 -0.61 3.90
N ASN A 58 36.98 0.33 3.91
CA ASN A 58 36.86 1.60 4.63
C ASN A 58 37.16 2.78 3.70
N PHE A 59 36.11 3.57 3.43
CA PHE A 59 36.12 4.72 2.53
C PHE A 59 36.30 6.03 3.32
N THR A 60 37.50 6.22 3.88
CA THR A 60 37.79 7.36 4.76
C THR A 60 37.76 8.73 4.09
N ASN A 61 37.90 8.79 2.76
CA ASN A 61 37.96 10.04 2.00
C ASN A 61 36.71 10.28 1.14
N LEU A 62 35.73 9.37 1.14
CA LEU A 62 34.51 9.53 0.37
C LEU A 62 33.52 10.40 1.14
N THR A 63 33.23 11.60 0.63
CA THR A 63 32.32 12.56 1.27
C THR A 63 30.94 12.61 0.63
N SER A 64 30.83 12.34 -0.67
CA SER A 64 29.57 12.31 -1.41
C SER A 64 29.67 11.38 -2.62
N THR A 65 28.59 10.66 -2.93
CA THR A 65 28.43 9.89 -4.17
C THR A 65 26.95 9.68 -4.42
N GLY A 66 26.52 9.50 -5.66
CA GLY A 66 25.13 9.17 -5.98
C GLY A 66 24.77 7.76 -5.52
N THR A 67 25.39 6.74 -6.12
CA THR A 67 25.00 5.34 -5.86
C THR A 67 26.19 4.47 -5.46
N ILE A 68 25.98 3.61 -4.47
CA ILE A 68 26.92 2.55 -4.10
C ILE A 68 26.20 1.22 -4.21
N THR A 69 26.66 0.36 -5.13
CA THR A 69 26.09 -0.97 -5.35
C THR A 69 27.12 -2.04 -4.94
N ILE A 70 26.68 -3.01 -4.13
CA ILE A 70 27.46 -4.15 -3.69
C ILE A 70 26.77 -5.41 -4.24
N ARG A 71 27.49 -6.17 -5.06
CA ARG A 71 26.97 -7.41 -5.65
C ARG A 71 28.06 -8.45 -5.77
N GLY A 72 27.70 -9.71 -5.57
CA GLY A 72 28.63 -10.83 -5.71
C GLY A 72 29.86 -10.71 -4.79
N SER A 73 29.67 -10.19 -3.58
CA SER A 73 30.73 -10.04 -2.57
C SER A 73 30.41 -10.83 -1.29
N PRO A 74 30.25 -12.17 -1.37
CA PRO A 74 29.79 -12.99 -0.24
C PRO A 74 30.79 -13.03 0.94
N GLY A 75 32.06 -12.69 0.71
CA GLY A 75 33.10 -12.63 1.72
C GLY A 75 33.37 -11.24 2.29
N LEU A 76 32.60 -10.22 1.90
CA LEU A 76 32.69 -8.87 2.47
C LEU A 76 32.13 -8.92 3.90
N GLU A 77 32.91 -8.45 4.88
CA GLU A 77 32.60 -8.53 6.31
C GLU A 77 32.15 -7.19 6.90
N VAL A 78 32.82 -6.09 6.52
CA VAL A 78 32.55 -4.74 7.05
C VAL A 78 32.62 -3.71 5.93
N LEU A 79 31.64 -2.81 5.91
CA LEU A 79 31.60 -1.68 5.00
C LEU A 79 31.46 -0.37 5.79
N SER A 80 32.44 0.52 5.68
CA SER A 80 32.48 1.76 6.45
C SER A 80 32.72 2.98 5.57
N PHE A 81 31.87 3.99 5.76
CA PHE A 81 31.92 5.30 5.12
C PHE A 81 31.91 6.40 6.19
N PRO A 82 33.01 6.59 6.94
CA PRO A 82 33.01 7.47 8.11
C PRO A 82 32.85 8.95 7.77
N GLN A 83 33.01 9.35 6.50
CA GLN A 83 32.97 10.75 6.07
C GLN A 83 31.87 11.06 5.06
N ILE A 84 31.03 10.08 4.70
CA ILE A 84 29.96 10.31 3.71
C ILE A 84 28.85 11.15 4.34
N THR A 85 28.53 12.26 3.70
CA THR A 85 27.48 13.20 4.13
C THR A 85 26.31 13.25 3.16
N SER A 86 26.47 12.72 1.95
CA SER A 86 25.44 12.69 0.91
C SER A 86 25.56 11.39 0.11
N LEU A 87 24.43 10.68 0.00
CA LEU A 87 24.27 9.44 -0.73
C LEU A 87 22.83 9.35 -1.22
N ASP A 88 22.64 9.09 -2.52
CA ASP A 88 21.29 8.92 -3.08
C ASP A 88 20.83 7.46 -2.91
N ALA A 89 21.70 6.48 -3.17
CA ALA A 89 21.32 5.07 -3.04
C ALA A 89 22.45 4.16 -2.51
N LEU A 90 22.10 3.28 -1.57
CA LEU A 90 22.95 2.17 -1.11
C LEU A 90 22.24 0.85 -1.37
N GLU A 91 22.80 0.06 -2.29
CA GLU A 91 22.27 -1.24 -2.67
C GLU A 91 23.25 -2.35 -2.30
N ILE A 92 22.85 -3.24 -1.40
CA ILE A 92 23.64 -4.40 -0.97
C ILE A 92 22.86 -5.66 -1.29
N SER A 93 23.49 -6.56 -2.04
CA SER A 93 22.89 -7.86 -2.39
C SER A 93 23.90 -9.00 -2.24
N HIS A 94 23.44 -10.12 -1.68
CA HIS A 94 24.22 -11.36 -1.54
C HIS A 94 25.57 -11.19 -0.82
N ALA A 95 25.62 -10.28 0.17
CA ALA A 95 26.80 -10.03 0.99
C ALA A 95 26.71 -10.89 2.27
N THR A 96 26.83 -12.22 2.10
CA THR A 96 26.48 -13.18 3.15
C THR A 96 27.33 -13.07 4.42
N ALA A 97 28.60 -12.66 4.32
CA ALA A 97 29.49 -12.47 5.46
C ALA A 97 29.37 -11.07 6.09
N LEU A 98 28.55 -10.18 5.53
CA LEU A 98 28.48 -8.78 5.96
C LEU A 98 27.90 -8.71 7.37
N THR A 99 28.65 -8.12 8.29
CA THR A 99 28.29 -7.96 9.70
C THR A 99 27.98 -6.52 10.07
N ALA A 100 28.57 -5.55 9.38
CA ALA A 100 28.47 -4.14 9.72
C ALA A 100 28.47 -3.23 8.50
N VAL A 101 27.53 -2.28 8.50
CA VAL A 101 27.46 -1.14 7.57
C VAL A 101 27.42 0.14 8.40
N SER A 102 28.34 1.08 8.17
CA SER A 102 28.44 2.31 8.96
C SER A 102 28.58 3.54 8.08
N LEU A 103 27.60 4.44 8.19
CA LEU A 103 27.50 5.76 7.56
C LEU A 103 27.14 6.80 8.64
N PRO A 104 28.04 7.07 9.60
CA PRO A 104 27.73 7.82 10.82
C PRO A 104 27.52 9.32 10.60
N LEU A 105 27.92 9.85 9.44
CA LEU A 105 27.77 11.27 9.09
C LEU A 105 26.75 11.51 7.98
N LEU A 106 26.00 10.47 7.57
CA LEU A 106 24.97 10.60 6.55
C LEU A 106 23.80 11.40 7.11
N GLY A 107 23.91 12.71 7.00
CA GLY A 107 22.89 13.64 7.48
C GLY A 107 21.69 13.68 6.55
N GLU A 108 20.62 14.31 7.03
CA GLU A 108 19.56 14.81 6.16
C GLU A 108 20.19 15.82 5.21
N GLY A 109 20.42 15.41 3.96
CA GLY A 109 20.86 16.35 2.94
C GLY A 109 19.71 17.32 2.76
N PHE A 110 19.84 18.58 3.16
CA PHE A 110 18.88 19.63 2.85
C PHE A 110 19.49 20.51 1.77
N LEU A 111 18.97 20.45 0.54
CA LEU A 111 19.15 21.55 -0.41
C LEU A 111 17.96 22.50 -0.26
N GLU A 112 18.20 23.63 0.41
CA GLU A 112 17.30 24.77 0.39
C GLU A 112 17.47 25.50 -0.95
N ILE A 113 16.64 25.17 -1.94
CA ILE A 113 16.60 25.95 -3.18
C ILE A 113 15.81 27.22 -2.89
N GLN A 114 16.52 28.33 -2.64
CA GLN A 114 15.90 29.66 -2.62
C GLN A 114 15.60 30.11 -4.05
N GLY A 115 14.37 29.87 -4.51
CA GLY A 115 13.82 30.43 -5.74
C GLY A 115 12.46 31.07 -5.50
N ASN A 116 12.39 32.40 -5.55
CA ASN A 116 11.16 33.22 -5.68
C ASN A 116 9.94 32.83 -4.81
N GLY A 117 10.14 32.53 -3.53
CA GLY A 117 9.06 32.46 -2.54
C GLY A 117 8.36 31.10 -2.43
N GLN A 118 8.89 30.04 -3.05
CA GLN A 118 8.54 28.65 -2.73
C GLN A 118 9.82 27.89 -2.38
N THR A 119 9.91 27.43 -1.13
CA THR A 119 10.92 26.48 -0.69
C THR A 119 10.60 25.11 -1.29
N ALA A 120 11.29 24.72 -2.36
CA ALA A 120 11.37 23.32 -2.75
C ALA A 120 12.49 22.69 -1.92
N THR A 121 12.12 21.80 -1.00
CA THR A 121 13.06 20.98 -0.25
C THR A 121 13.50 19.82 -1.16
N GLU A 122 14.64 19.97 -1.83
CA GLU A 122 15.35 18.81 -2.37
C GLU A 122 16.19 18.23 -1.24
N GLY A 123 15.57 17.35 -0.47
CA GLY A 123 16.33 16.51 0.44
C GLY A 123 17.18 15.53 -0.38
N HIS A 124 18.42 15.20 0.00
CA HIS A 124 19.04 13.99 -0.55
C HIS A 124 18.22 12.81 -0.04
N ILE A 125 17.51 12.20 -0.96
CA ILE A 125 16.62 11.09 -0.71
C ILE A 125 17.49 9.84 -0.67
N LEU A 126 17.56 9.18 0.49
CA LEU A 126 18.27 7.92 0.61
C LEU A 126 17.34 6.76 0.24
N SER A 127 17.69 6.04 -0.82
CA SER A 127 17.19 4.69 -1.10
C SER A 127 18.17 3.67 -0.50
N LEU A 128 17.72 2.92 0.50
CA LEU A 128 18.50 1.87 1.16
C LEU A 128 17.90 0.51 0.83
N ASN A 129 18.66 -0.34 0.17
CA ASN A 129 18.23 -1.68 -0.21
C ASN A 129 19.27 -2.72 0.21
N ILE A 130 18.97 -3.50 1.25
CA ILE A 130 19.82 -4.62 1.70
C ILE A 130 19.02 -5.91 1.55
N THR A 131 19.55 -6.81 0.73
CA THR A 131 19.00 -8.13 0.43
C THR A 131 20.03 -9.23 0.67
N ASP A 132 19.60 -10.33 1.28
CA ASP A 132 20.42 -11.53 1.50
C ASP A 132 21.75 -11.24 2.24
N ALA A 133 21.66 -10.48 3.34
CA ALA A 133 22.75 -10.20 4.27
C ALA A 133 22.45 -10.79 5.66
N PRO A 134 22.37 -12.12 5.80
CA PRO A 134 21.86 -12.82 6.99
C PRO A 134 22.75 -12.66 8.24
N ASN A 135 23.97 -12.14 8.11
CA ASN A 135 24.87 -11.90 9.23
C ASN A 135 24.93 -10.42 9.65
N LEU A 136 24.16 -9.54 9.00
CA LEU A 136 24.19 -8.10 9.28
C LEU A 136 23.72 -7.83 10.71
N ALA A 137 24.63 -7.41 11.57
CA ALA A 137 24.36 -7.16 12.98
C ALA A 137 24.24 -5.66 13.29
N THR A 138 24.96 -4.80 12.55
CA THR A 138 24.97 -3.37 12.79
C THR A 138 24.75 -2.58 11.50
N LEU A 139 23.80 -1.66 11.57
CA LEU A 139 23.54 -0.65 10.55
C LEU A 139 23.51 0.70 11.24
N GLU A 140 24.56 1.49 11.03
CA GLU A 140 24.71 2.81 11.63
C GLU A 140 24.42 3.88 10.58
N LEU A 141 23.22 4.45 10.66
CA LEU A 141 22.73 5.54 9.82
C LEU A 141 22.29 6.67 10.76
N GLN A 142 23.21 7.53 11.19
CA GLN A 142 22.81 8.58 12.15
C GLN A 142 21.89 9.60 11.47
N ASN A 143 20.85 10.02 12.19
CA ASN A 143 20.00 11.19 11.91
C ASN A 143 19.14 11.17 10.63
N SER A 144 19.07 10.10 9.85
CA SER A 144 18.08 10.04 8.78
C SER A 144 16.67 9.84 9.36
N THR A 145 15.80 10.85 9.24
CA THR A 145 14.37 10.71 9.59
C THR A 145 13.49 10.42 8.37
N TYR A 146 14.06 10.42 7.17
CA TYR A 146 13.37 10.24 5.88
C TYR A 146 14.10 9.25 4.96
N TYR A 147 13.35 8.34 4.34
CA TYR A 147 13.81 7.46 3.26
C TYR A 147 12.86 7.56 2.07
N GLU A 148 13.36 7.43 0.84
CA GLU A 148 12.46 7.07 -0.27
C GLU A 148 12.14 5.59 -0.16
N ASP A 149 13.12 4.74 -0.38
CA ASP A 149 12.94 3.30 -0.21
C ASP A 149 13.79 2.78 0.95
N LEU A 150 13.16 2.00 1.82
CA LEU A 150 13.84 1.20 2.83
C LEU A 150 13.47 -0.27 2.62
N VAL A 151 14.38 -1.03 2.01
CA VAL A 151 14.23 -2.45 1.74
C VAL A 151 15.23 -3.22 2.59
N LEU A 152 14.74 -4.05 3.51
CA LEU A 152 15.55 -4.92 4.37
C LEU A 152 14.97 -6.34 4.35
N ILE A 153 15.54 -7.19 3.49
CA ILE A 153 15.07 -8.55 3.23
C ILE A 153 16.21 -9.55 3.42
N GLY A 154 15.95 -10.65 4.12
CA GLY A 154 16.97 -11.67 4.40
C GLY A 154 18.10 -11.16 5.30
N THR A 155 17.83 -10.14 6.12
CA THR A 155 18.72 -9.70 7.20
C THR A 155 18.28 -10.37 8.51
N PRO A 156 19.20 -10.63 9.46
CA PRO A 156 18.84 -11.41 10.62
C PRO A 156 17.81 -10.67 11.49
N PRO A 157 16.93 -11.38 12.20
CA PRO A 157 15.96 -10.82 13.15
C PRO A 157 16.56 -10.07 14.36
N ALA A 158 17.85 -9.71 14.36
CA ALA A 158 18.64 -9.50 15.56
C ALA A 158 18.60 -8.06 16.10
N ALA A 159 18.16 -8.00 17.37
CA ALA A 159 18.12 -6.88 18.31
C ALA A 159 17.03 -5.84 18.04
N ARG A 160 16.02 -5.84 18.93
CA ARG A 160 14.90 -4.87 19.05
C ARG A 160 15.32 -3.38 18.95
N ASP A 161 16.61 -3.08 19.03
CA ASP A 161 17.22 -1.75 19.00
C ASP A 161 18.42 -1.61 18.01
N GLY A 162 18.76 -2.64 17.21
CA GLY A 162 20.12 -2.85 16.67
C GLY A 162 20.48 -2.23 15.31
N LEU A 163 19.51 -1.93 14.44
CA LEU A 163 19.79 -1.43 13.07
C LEU A 163 19.68 0.09 12.91
N GLY A 164 19.58 0.86 14.01
CA GLY A 164 19.64 2.32 13.96
C GLY A 164 18.48 3.05 13.25
N ILE A 165 17.47 2.31 12.77
CA ILE A 165 16.33 2.82 11.97
C ILE A 165 15.18 3.38 12.85
N GLY A 166 15.27 3.28 14.18
CA GLY A 166 14.17 3.68 15.08
C GLY A 166 13.75 5.15 15.02
N ASN A 167 14.61 6.02 14.47
CA ASN A 167 14.34 7.46 14.32
C ASN A 167 13.64 7.82 12.98
N VAL A 168 13.41 6.85 12.10
CA VAL A 168 12.70 7.09 10.84
C VAL A 168 11.29 7.56 11.14
N SER A 169 10.97 8.77 10.66
CA SER A 169 9.67 9.41 10.85
C SER A 169 8.78 9.31 9.62
N THR A 170 9.40 9.31 8.43
CA THR A 170 8.72 9.31 7.14
C THR A 170 9.44 8.41 6.16
N ALA A 171 8.68 7.71 5.30
CA ALA A 171 9.25 7.01 4.15
C ALA A 171 8.29 7.00 2.96
N LEU A 172 8.80 6.96 1.72
CA LEU A 172 7.94 6.70 0.56
C LEU A 172 7.55 5.22 0.50
N SER A 173 8.49 4.31 0.74
CA SER A 173 8.28 2.87 0.73
C SER A 173 9.13 2.17 1.78
N ILE A 174 8.55 1.20 2.50
CA ILE A 174 9.24 0.30 3.41
C ILE A 174 8.85 -1.12 3.07
N VAL A 175 9.83 -1.98 2.81
CA VAL A 175 9.63 -3.41 2.58
C VAL A 175 10.59 -4.18 3.47
N THR A 176 10.07 -4.98 4.41
CA THR A 176 10.95 -5.68 5.36
C THR A 176 10.40 -7.01 5.85
N ASP A 177 11.32 -7.97 6.03
CA ASP A 177 11.12 -9.22 6.77
C ASP A 177 11.90 -9.26 8.10
N SER A 178 12.55 -8.14 8.41
CA SER A 178 13.50 -7.98 9.50
C SER A 178 12.79 -7.35 10.71
N CYS A 179 13.19 -7.71 11.93
CA CYS A 179 12.52 -7.20 13.15
C CYS A 179 12.94 -5.75 13.45
N LEU A 180 12.27 -4.78 12.83
CA LEU A 180 12.58 -3.35 12.96
C LEU A 180 11.58 -2.64 13.87
N ASN A 181 12.09 -1.88 14.84
CA ASN A 181 11.27 -1.00 15.66
C ASN A 181 10.99 0.31 14.92
N PHE A 182 9.74 0.53 14.50
CA PHE A 182 9.29 1.75 13.82
C PHE A 182 8.55 2.71 14.75
N ALA A 183 8.94 2.78 16.03
CA ALA A 183 8.30 3.69 16.99
C ALA A 183 8.35 5.16 16.55
N GLY A 184 9.37 5.59 15.80
CA GLY A 184 9.46 6.95 15.25
C GLY A 184 8.53 7.22 14.06
N LEU A 185 8.06 6.18 13.37
CA LEU A 185 7.39 6.28 12.07
C LEU A 185 6.01 6.91 12.23
N LYS A 186 5.76 8.01 11.52
CA LYS A 186 4.49 8.75 11.50
C LYS A 186 3.72 8.54 10.21
N THR A 187 4.41 8.65 9.08
CA THR A 187 3.80 8.62 7.75
C THR A 187 4.60 7.74 6.80
N VAL A 188 3.92 6.90 6.03
CA VAL A 188 4.57 6.09 4.99
C VAL A 188 3.70 6.03 3.73
N GLY A 189 4.31 6.03 2.55
CA GLY A 189 3.60 5.76 1.31
C GLY A 189 3.15 4.29 1.30
N ASP A 190 4.04 3.39 0.93
CA ASP A 190 3.77 1.95 0.91
C ASP A 190 4.53 1.23 2.04
N LEU A 191 3.80 0.47 2.86
CA LEU A 191 4.39 -0.35 3.92
C LEU A 191 4.09 -1.81 3.65
N GLN A 192 5.13 -2.59 3.45
CA GLN A 192 5.06 -4.05 3.34
C GLN A 192 5.86 -4.70 4.46
N ILE A 193 5.14 -5.39 5.34
CA ILE A 193 5.72 -6.20 6.41
C ILE A 193 5.55 -7.68 6.06
N ILE A 194 6.67 -8.38 6.04
CA ILE A 194 6.75 -9.83 5.94
C ILE A 194 7.05 -10.34 7.34
N GLY A 195 6.00 -10.73 8.05
CA GLY A 195 6.10 -11.15 9.43
C GLY A 195 7.07 -12.31 9.60
N SER A 196 7.88 -12.20 10.65
CA SER A 196 8.78 -13.24 11.12
C SER A 196 8.48 -13.50 12.60
N PRO A 197 8.47 -14.78 13.05
CA PRO A 197 8.13 -15.12 14.41
C PRO A 197 9.02 -14.42 15.44
N GLY A 198 8.41 -13.77 16.43
CA GLY A 198 9.11 -13.04 17.49
C GLY A 198 9.48 -11.60 17.16
N CYS A 199 9.18 -11.12 15.94
CA CYS A 199 9.34 -9.71 15.61
C CYS A 199 8.27 -8.84 16.28
N ASP A 200 8.68 -7.62 16.64
CA ASP A 200 7.80 -6.54 17.07
C ASP A 200 8.14 -5.28 16.28
N TYR A 201 7.20 -4.86 15.42
CA TYR A 201 7.41 -3.72 14.52
C TYR A 201 7.10 -2.37 15.16
N ALA A 202 6.43 -2.36 16.32
CA ALA A 202 6.18 -1.17 17.13
C ALA A 202 5.72 0.08 16.34
N LEU A 203 4.69 -0.04 15.49
CA LEU A 203 4.15 1.07 14.68
C LEU A 203 3.37 2.14 15.48
N LEU A 204 3.75 2.40 16.73
CA LEU A 204 2.97 3.07 17.77
C LEU A 204 2.57 4.52 17.43
N ASN A 205 3.43 5.25 16.73
CA ASN A 205 3.19 6.65 16.35
C ASN A 205 2.74 6.82 14.90
N MET A 206 2.53 5.72 14.17
CA MET A 206 2.11 5.80 12.77
C MET A 206 0.66 6.29 12.70
N GLU A 207 0.45 7.38 11.97
CA GLU A 207 -0.86 8.03 11.81
C GLU A 207 -1.43 7.79 10.41
N LEU A 208 -0.56 7.68 9.40
CA LEU A 208 -0.95 7.60 8.00
C LEU A 208 -0.08 6.61 7.22
N VAL A 209 -0.73 5.74 6.45
CA VAL A 209 -0.11 4.91 5.42
C VAL A 209 -0.91 5.01 4.13
N SER A 210 -0.26 5.07 2.97
CA SER A 210 -1.01 5.02 1.69
C SER A 210 -1.49 3.60 1.40
N SER A 211 -0.57 2.64 1.26
CA SER A 211 -0.91 1.22 1.07
C SER A 211 -0.24 0.35 2.13
N PHE A 212 -1.00 -0.55 2.75
CA PHE A 212 -0.47 -1.38 3.84
C PHE A 212 -0.64 -2.87 3.56
N ARG A 213 0.48 -3.58 3.42
CA ARG A 213 0.52 -5.02 3.16
C ARG A 213 1.21 -5.74 4.30
N VAL A 214 0.53 -6.72 4.87
CA VAL A 214 1.06 -7.60 5.89
C VAL A 214 0.95 -9.03 5.40
N THR A 215 2.08 -9.72 5.39
CA THR A 215 2.15 -11.16 5.06
C THR A 215 2.75 -11.92 6.24
N ASN A 216 2.33 -13.16 6.47
CA ASN A 216 2.93 -14.03 7.50
C ASN A 216 3.01 -13.41 8.91
N ALA A 217 1.96 -12.71 9.36
CA ALA A 217 1.93 -12.07 10.69
C ALA A 217 1.90 -13.04 11.89
N GLY A 218 2.03 -14.35 11.63
CA GLY A 218 1.97 -15.39 12.65
C GLY A 218 3.08 -15.28 13.69
N GLY A 219 2.72 -14.90 14.92
CA GLY A 219 3.71 -14.68 15.98
C GLY A 219 4.52 -13.37 15.83
N THR A 220 4.06 -12.47 14.98
CA THR A 220 4.58 -11.11 14.83
C THR A 220 3.67 -10.12 15.56
N SER A 221 4.24 -9.25 16.38
CA SER A 221 3.58 -8.06 16.91
C SER A 221 3.73 -6.93 15.89
N ILE A 222 2.62 -6.44 15.34
CA ILE A 222 2.62 -5.32 14.37
C ILE A 222 2.30 -4.02 15.11
N MET A 223 1.25 -4.08 15.91
CA MET A 223 0.81 -3.05 16.83
C MET A 223 0.65 -3.82 18.14
N ASP A 224 1.40 -3.45 19.18
CA ASP A 224 1.29 -4.11 20.49
C ASP A 224 -0.21 -4.29 20.82
N ALA A 225 -0.65 -5.53 21.08
CA ALA A 225 -2.05 -5.83 21.41
C ALA A 225 -2.55 -5.04 22.63
N GLN A 226 -1.63 -4.47 23.42
CA GLN A 226 -1.91 -3.53 24.50
C GLN A 226 -2.05 -2.07 24.03
N SER A 227 -2.15 -1.78 22.73
CA SER A 227 -2.27 -0.43 22.19
C SER A 227 -3.49 0.35 22.68
N TYR A 228 -4.46 -0.31 23.33
CA TYR A 228 -5.56 0.33 24.03
C TYR A 228 -5.15 1.01 25.34
N LEU A 229 -4.05 0.56 25.96
CA LEU A 229 -3.49 1.14 27.20
C LEU A 229 -2.68 2.39 26.92
N PHE A 230 -2.15 2.50 25.71
CA PHE A 230 -1.35 3.63 25.26
C PHE A 230 -2.26 4.53 24.42
N ASN A 231 -2.33 5.82 24.74
CA ASN A 231 -3.11 6.81 23.97
C ASN A 231 -2.48 7.07 22.59
N ASN A 232 -2.27 6.01 21.82
CA ASN A 232 -1.66 6.07 20.49
C ASN A 232 -2.66 6.67 19.51
N PRO A 233 -2.20 7.42 18.50
CA PRO A 233 -3.09 7.99 17.50
C PRO A 233 -3.80 6.89 16.69
N PRO A 234 -4.97 7.15 16.12
CA PRO A 234 -5.56 6.25 15.14
C PRO A 234 -4.68 6.17 13.89
N LEU A 235 -4.70 5.01 13.22
CA LEU A 235 -4.01 4.79 11.95
C LEU A 235 -5.00 4.85 10.79
N GLN A 236 -4.71 5.68 9.80
CA GLN A 236 -5.48 5.79 8.56
C GLN A 236 -4.72 5.13 7.40
N VAL A 237 -5.41 4.28 6.63
CA VAL A 237 -4.92 3.73 5.37
C VAL A 237 -5.62 4.48 4.22
N ASN A 238 -4.89 5.27 3.44
CA ASN A 238 -5.52 6.10 2.38
C ASN A 238 -6.01 5.29 1.18
N ASN A 239 -5.30 4.23 0.82
CA ASN A 239 -5.64 3.36 -0.31
C ASN A 239 -6.11 2.02 0.25
N SER A 240 -5.40 0.94 -0.07
CA SER A 240 -5.81 -0.43 0.26
C SER A 240 -4.94 -1.04 1.36
N MET A 241 -5.55 -1.97 2.09
CA MET A 241 -4.89 -2.82 3.07
C MET A 241 -5.03 -4.29 2.70
N ILE A 242 -3.93 -5.05 2.77
CA ILE A 242 -3.91 -6.49 2.51
C ILE A 242 -3.30 -7.22 3.70
N LEU A 243 -4.01 -8.21 4.23
CA LEU A 243 -3.52 -9.16 5.22
C LEU A 243 -3.60 -10.58 4.66
N GLU A 244 -2.47 -11.24 4.45
CA GLU A 244 -2.46 -12.58 3.87
C GLU A 244 -1.44 -13.54 4.48
N LEU A 245 -1.64 -14.84 4.21
CA LEU A 245 -0.69 -15.91 4.50
C LEU A 245 -0.26 -15.99 5.97
N SER A 246 -1.07 -15.48 6.90
CA SER A 246 -0.72 -15.44 8.32
C SER A 246 -1.24 -16.69 9.03
N THR A 247 -0.33 -17.44 9.68
CA THR A 247 -0.67 -18.63 10.46
C THR A 247 -0.08 -18.54 11.84
N ILE A 248 -0.90 -18.65 12.89
CA ILE A 248 -0.40 -18.64 14.27
C ILE A 248 -0.06 -20.08 14.70
N PRO A 249 1.20 -20.41 15.01
CA PRO A 249 1.59 -21.76 15.42
C PRO A 249 0.90 -22.18 16.73
N ARG A 250 0.32 -23.39 16.76
CA ARG A 250 -0.24 -23.99 17.98
C ARG A 250 0.81 -24.85 18.71
N PRO A 251 0.86 -24.88 20.06
CA PRO A 251 0.02 -24.16 21.01
C PRO A 251 0.45 -22.69 21.08
N ALA A 252 -0.47 -21.81 20.71
CA ALA A 252 -0.21 -20.40 20.78
C ALA A 252 -0.48 -19.95 22.22
N PRO A 253 0.40 -19.15 22.86
CA PRO A 253 0.07 -18.56 24.15
C PRO A 253 -1.26 -17.80 24.02
N PHE A 254 -2.14 -17.96 25.00
CA PHE A 254 -3.44 -17.29 25.04
C PHE A 254 -3.30 -15.81 24.63
N GLY A 255 -4.11 -15.34 23.67
CA GLY A 255 -4.06 -13.96 23.18
C GLY A 255 -3.11 -13.71 22.01
N SER A 256 -2.73 -14.74 21.27
CA SER A 256 -2.00 -14.57 20.00
C SER A 256 -3.00 -14.12 18.93
N GLU A 257 -3.02 -12.81 18.75
CA GLU A 257 -3.90 -12.04 17.88
C GLU A 257 -3.05 -11.31 16.85
N ILE A 258 -3.54 -11.21 15.63
CA ILE A 258 -3.02 -10.25 14.65
C ILE A 258 -3.74 -8.92 14.94
N GLY A 259 -3.11 -8.12 15.81
CA GLY A 259 -3.66 -6.85 16.29
C GLY A 259 -3.51 -5.73 15.27
N LEU A 260 -4.62 -5.33 14.64
CA LEU A 260 -4.70 -4.22 13.68
C LEU A 260 -5.75 -3.19 14.12
N GLY A 261 -6.00 -3.16 15.42
CA GLY A 261 -7.09 -2.43 16.02
C GLY A 261 -6.98 -0.92 16.02
N ARG A 262 -5.78 -0.37 15.75
CA ARG A 262 -5.59 1.07 15.56
C ARG A 262 -6.00 1.54 14.17
N VAL A 263 -6.15 0.64 13.21
CA VAL A 263 -6.65 0.99 11.88
C VAL A 263 -8.09 1.44 12.03
N THR A 264 -8.38 2.71 11.74
CA THR A 264 -9.73 3.27 11.82
C THR A 264 -10.41 3.39 10.47
N THR A 265 -9.65 3.73 9.43
CA THR A 265 -10.19 3.96 8.09
C THR A 265 -9.31 3.29 7.04
N VAL A 266 -9.95 2.71 6.03
CA VAL A 266 -9.31 2.21 4.81
C VAL A 266 -10.00 2.88 3.62
N GLY A 267 -9.26 3.64 2.81
CA GLY A 267 -9.87 4.46 1.77
C GLY A 267 -10.41 3.66 0.58
N ASP A 268 -9.75 2.56 0.21
CA ASP A 268 -10.19 1.66 -0.86
C ASP A 268 -10.60 0.29 -0.29
N ASP A 269 -9.79 -0.75 -0.54
CA ASP A 269 -10.14 -2.14 -0.23
C ASP A 269 -9.37 -2.67 0.99
N LEU A 270 -10.07 -3.33 1.91
CA LEU A 270 -9.52 -4.14 2.98
C LEU A 270 -9.65 -5.62 2.60
N ASN A 271 -8.54 -6.26 2.24
CA ASN A 271 -8.50 -7.63 1.76
C ASN A 271 -7.79 -8.55 2.76
N ILE A 272 -8.50 -9.58 3.24
CA ILE A 272 -7.99 -10.55 4.21
C ILE A 272 -8.11 -11.95 3.62
N THR A 273 -6.97 -12.56 3.28
CA THR A 273 -6.99 -13.84 2.54
C THR A 273 -5.96 -14.87 2.96
N SER A 274 -6.33 -16.15 2.88
CA SER A 274 -5.40 -17.27 3.03
C SER A 274 -4.68 -17.28 4.39
N ASN A 275 -5.35 -16.80 5.45
CA ASN A 275 -4.87 -16.88 6.82
C ASN A 275 -5.40 -18.16 7.50
N ALA A 276 -4.70 -18.65 8.52
CA ALA A 276 -5.08 -19.86 9.24
C ALA A 276 -4.86 -19.75 10.75
N ASP A 277 -5.74 -20.38 11.53
CA ASP A 277 -5.60 -20.55 12.99
C ASP A 277 -5.39 -19.23 13.77
N ALA A 278 -5.91 -18.11 13.25
CA ALA A 278 -5.63 -16.76 13.75
C ALA A 278 -6.88 -16.01 14.23
N HIS A 279 -6.75 -15.29 15.34
CA HIS A 279 -7.69 -14.22 15.70
C HIS A 279 -7.18 -12.91 15.10
N ILE A 280 -8.00 -12.26 14.27
CA ILE A 280 -7.63 -11.05 13.54
C ILE A 280 -8.53 -9.90 14.00
N ASN A 281 -7.92 -8.89 14.60
CA ASN A 281 -8.67 -7.84 15.27
C ASN A 281 -8.63 -6.52 14.49
N PHE A 282 -9.82 -6.09 14.04
CA PHE A 282 -10.07 -4.85 13.33
C PHE A 282 -11.15 -4.01 14.05
N TYR A 283 -11.28 -4.13 15.38
CA TYR A 283 -12.34 -3.47 16.15
C TYR A 283 -12.41 -1.95 15.93
N GLY A 284 -11.28 -1.31 15.63
CA GLY A 284 -11.18 0.14 15.41
C GLY A 284 -11.63 0.58 14.02
N VAL A 285 -11.75 -0.34 13.06
CA VAL A 285 -12.15 -0.02 11.69
C VAL A 285 -13.60 0.42 11.69
N THR A 286 -13.85 1.67 11.31
CA THR A 286 -15.18 2.25 11.16
C THR A 286 -15.60 2.41 9.71
N ASP A 287 -14.67 2.69 8.81
CA ASP A 287 -14.97 3.00 7.41
C ASP A 287 -14.01 2.28 6.45
N VAL A 288 -14.60 1.62 5.45
CA VAL A 288 -13.87 1.03 4.31
C VAL A 288 -14.48 1.61 3.02
N GLY A 289 -13.74 2.40 2.26
CA GLY A 289 -14.33 3.21 1.20
C GLY A 289 -14.85 2.40 0.01
N ARG A 290 -14.28 1.22 -0.26
CA ARG A 290 -14.73 0.29 -1.31
C ARG A 290 -15.12 -1.07 -0.74
N THR A 291 -14.20 -2.02 -0.66
CA THR A 291 -14.53 -3.42 -0.37
C THR A 291 -13.90 -3.90 0.92
N LEU A 292 -14.69 -4.48 1.83
CA LEU A 292 -14.17 -5.35 2.89
C LEU A 292 -14.33 -6.80 2.40
N SER A 293 -13.21 -7.45 2.09
CA SER A 293 -13.17 -8.81 1.55
C SER A 293 -12.45 -9.76 2.50
N VAL A 294 -13.11 -10.84 2.90
CA VAL A 294 -12.54 -11.93 3.69
C VAL A 294 -12.72 -13.24 2.93
N PHE A 295 -11.63 -13.79 2.41
CA PHE A 295 -11.66 -14.90 1.47
C PHE A 295 -10.64 -16.00 1.78
N ASN A 296 -11.07 -17.27 1.75
CA ASN A 296 -10.19 -18.42 1.87
C ASN A 296 -9.38 -18.47 3.19
N ASN A 297 -9.97 -18.05 4.30
CA ASN A 297 -9.34 -18.16 5.62
C ASN A 297 -9.82 -19.41 6.36
N THR A 298 -8.95 -20.07 7.11
CA THR A 298 -9.27 -21.34 7.79
C THR A 298 -9.14 -21.23 9.31
N ASN A 299 -10.18 -21.60 10.05
CA ASN A 299 -10.15 -21.61 11.52
C ASN A 299 -9.74 -20.24 12.12
N CYS A 300 -10.25 -19.17 11.52
CA CYS A 300 -10.02 -17.80 11.95
C CYS A 300 -11.21 -17.23 12.70
N THR A 301 -10.98 -16.15 13.44
CA THR A 301 -12.03 -15.28 13.99
C THR A 301 -11.69 -13.83 13.67
N PHE A 302 -12.73 -13.01 13.48
CA PHE A 302 -12.59 -11.62 13.04
C PHE A 302 -13.44 -10.68 13.87
N ASP A 303 -12.85 -9.56 14.28
CA ASP A 303 -13.55 -8.50 15.01
C ASP A 303 -13.78 -7.27 14.13
N PHE A 304 -15.01 -7.11 13.64
CA PHE A 304 -15.45 -5.96 12.83
C PHE A 304 -16.55 -5.15 13.53
N GLY A 305 -16.60 -5.20 14.86
CA GLY A 305 -17.69 -4.59 15.65
C GLY A 305 -17.87 -3.09 15.45
N GLY A 306 -16.80 -2.38 15.03
CA GLY A 306 -16.80 -0.94 14.79
C GLY A 306 -17.24 -0.50 13.40
N VAL A 307 -17.37 -1.41 12.42
CA VAL A 307 -17.59 -1.04 11.01
C VAL A 307 -18.96 -0.36 10.85
N LEU A 308 -18.94 0.90 10.41
CA LEU A 308 -20.10 1.76 10.18
C LEU A 308 -20.49 1.80 8.70
N ASN A 309 -19.52 1.97 7.81
CA ASN A 309 -19.76 2.15 6.38
C ASN A 309 -18.77 1.31 5.55
N VAL A 310 -19.31 0.61 4.55
CA VAL A 310 -18.52 -0.09 3.54
C VAL A 310 -19.30 -0.13 2.23
N ALA A 311 -18.69 0.07 1.06
CA ALA A 311 -19.47 -0.06 -0.18
C ALA A 311 -19.83 -1.53 -0.45
N ASN A 312 -18.85 -2.43 -0.43
CA ASN A 312 -19.04 -3.85 -0.70
C ASN A 312 -18.52 -4.70 0.45
N LEU A 313 -19.39 -5.51 1.07
CA LEU A 313 -19.04 -6.45 2.13
C LEU A 313 -19.05 -7.88 1.60
N VAL A 314 -17.89 -8.53 1.53
CA VAL A 314 -17.73 -9.85 0.90
C VAL A 314 -17.01 -10.81 1.84
N LEU A 315 -17.71 -11.82 2.35
CA LEU A 315 -17.12 -12.85 3.23
C LEU A 315 -17.45 -14.23 2.66
N LEU A 316 -16.50 -14.84 1.97
CA LEU A 316 -16.70 -16.06 1.18
C LEU A 316 -15.63 -17.12 1.47
N ASP A 317 -16.04 -18.39 1.47
CA ASP A 317 -15.13 -19.56 1.49
C ASP A 317 -14.15 -19.58 2.67
N ASN A 318 -14.60 -19.14 3.84
CA ASN A 318 -13.81 -19.19 5.06
C ASN A 318 -14.10 -20.50 5.82
N ALA A 319 -13.28 -21.52 5.63
CA ALA A 319 -13.45 -22.84 6.22
C ALA A 319 -13.29 -22.81 7.75
N ASN A 320 -14.15 -23.53 8.49
CA ASN A 320 -14.12 -23.58 9.96
C ASN A 320 -14.06 -22.20 10.65
N THR A 321 -14.55 -21.16 9.97
CA THR A 321 -14.51 -19.77 10.42
C THR A 321 -15.94 -19.28 10.54
N VAL A 322 -16.27 -18.69 11.68
CA VAL A 322 -17.58 -18.09 11.89
C VAL A 322 -17.55 -16.68 11.31
N ILE A 323 -18.50 -16.38 10.43
CA ILE A 323 -18.74 -15.04 9.91
C ILE A 323 -19.26 -14.16 11.05
N PRO A 324 -18.59 -13.04 11.38
CA PRO A 324 -18.98 -12.18 12.48
C PRO A 324 -20.26 -11.39 12.18
N SER A 325 -20.91 -10.90 13.24
CA SER A 325 -21.97 -9.90 13.12
C SER A 325 -21.38 -8.51 12.86
N PHE A 326 -22.15 -7.63 12.20
CA PHE A 326 -21.80 -6.24 11.96
C PHE A 326 -22.78 -5.32 12.69
N PRO A 327 -22.68 -5.21 14.03
CA PRO A 327 -23.68 -4.54 14.87
C PRO A 327 -23.81 -3.04 14.59
N GLN A 328 -22.74 -2.40 14.13
CA GLN A 328 -22.69 -0.96 13.89
C GLN A 328 -22.85 -0.57 12.41
N LEU A 329 -22.94 -1.53 11.49
CA LEU A 329 -23.02 -1.24 10.05
C LEU A 329 -24.31 -0.47 9.75
N ARG A 330 -24.17 0.73 9.18
CA ARG A 330 -25.27 1.65 8.84
C ARG A 330 -25.53 1.74 7.35
N ARG A 331 -24.48 1.78 6.54
CA ARG A 331 -24.59 1.97 5.09
C ARG A 331 -23.73 0.97 4.34
N VAL A 332 -24.33 0.36 3.34
CA VAL A 332 -23.67 -0.56 2.42
C VAL A 332 -24.29 -0.49 1.03
N GLU A 333 -23.51 -0.78 -0.01
CA GLU A 333 -24.04 -0.97 -1.36
C GLU A 333 -24.40 -2.44 -1.53
N ASN A 334 -23.41 -3.34 -1.50
CA ASN A 334 -23.62 -4.78 -1.69
C ASN A 334 -23.09 -5.59 -0.51
N ILE A 335 -23.82 -6.65 -0.15
CA ILE A 335 -23.39 -7.64 0.84
C ILE A 335 -23.40 -9.01 0.17
N HIS A 336 -22.34 -9.78 0.35
CA HIS A 336 -22.29 -11.18 -0.03
C HIS A 336 -21.60 -12.01 1.07
N LEU A 337 -22.40 -12.78 1.80
CA LEU A 337 -21.94 -13.67 2.86
C LEU A 337 -22.19 -15.12 2.47
N ARG A 338 -21.17 -15.97 2.57
CA ARG A 338 -21.28 -17.42 2.39
C ARG A 338 -20.46 -18.16 3.44
N GLY A 339 -21.13 -18.83 4.38
CA GLY A 339 -20.45 -19.53 5.48
C GLY A 339 -21.32 -19.78 6.71
N HIS A 340 -20.68 -20.20 7.81
CA HIS A 340 -21.33 -20.33 9.12
C HIS A 340 -21.50 -18.95 9.76
N LEU A 341 -22.73 -18.48 9.91
CA LEU A 341 -23.03 -17.17 10.49
C LEU A 341 -23.09 -17.25 12.02
N ASN A 342 -22.57 -16.25 12.71
CA ASN A 342 -22.72 -16.15 14.16
C ASN A 342 -24.20 -15.87 14.53
N THR A 343 -24.90 -16.89 15.04
CA THR A 343 -26.29 -16.77 15.50
C THR A 343 -26.43 -16.46 16.98
N GLN A 344 -25.32 -16.43 17.73
CA GLN A 344 -25.30 -16.20 19.16
C GLN A 344 -25.31 -14.71 19.47
N VAL A 345 -26.44 -14.05 19.25
CA VAL A 345 -26.70 -12.71 19.81
C VAL A 345 -27.74 -12.85 20.90
N ALA A 346 -27.34 -12.58 22.14
CA ALA A 346 -28.25 -12.57 23.28
C ALA A 346 -29.17 -11.32 23.22
N PRO A 347 -30.49 -11.45 23.46
CA PRO A 347 -31.20 -12.69 23.82
C PRO A 347 -31.62 -13.53 22.59
N PRO A 348 -31.71 -14.87 22.75
CA PRO A 348 -31.95 -15.86 21.68
C PRO A 348 -33.34 -15.79 21.00
N SER A 349 -34.22 -14.88 21.42
CA SER A 349 -35.62 -14.80 20.96
C SER A 349 -35.84 -13.86 19.76
N ALA A 350 -34.81 -13.16 19.28
CA ALA A 350 -34.95 -12.14 18.23
C ALA A 350 -34.52 -12.63 16.82
N GLY A 351 -33.99 -13.84 16.69
CA GLY A 351 -33.28 -14.26 15.49
C GLY A 351 -31.95 -13.51 15.31
N PRO A 352 -31.00 -14.07 14.54
CA PRO A 352 -29.69 -13.47 14.35
C PRO A 352 -29.79 -12.25 13.43
N ASN A 353 -30.03 -11.08 14.01
CA ASN A 353 -29.90 -9.83 13.26
C ASN A 353 -28.41 -9.51 13.12
N ILE A 354 -27.81 -9.97 12.04
CA ILE A 354 -26.40 -9.72 11.71
C ILE A 354 -26.11 -8.26 11.35
N PHE A 355 -27.15 -7.46 11.06
CA PHE A 355 -27.07 -6.03 10.70
C PHE A 355 -28.11 -5.17 11.44
N PRO A 356 -28.05 -5.08 12.79
CA PRO A 356 -29.08 -4.42 13.59
C PRO A 356 -29.16 -2.91 13.42
N SER A 357 -28.05 -2.26 13.06
CA SER A 357 -27.99 -0.80 12.86
C SER A 357 -28.12 -0.37 11.40
N LEU A 358 -28.46 -1.29 10.49
CA LEU A 358 -28.50 -1.01 9.06
C LEU A 358 -29.58 0.01 8.74
N LEU A 359 -29.18 1.10 8.10
CA LEU A 359 -30.07 2.18 7.65
C LEU A 359 -30.33 2.09 6.15
N LEU A 360 -29.35 1.62 5.37
CA LEU A 360 -29.46 1.50 3.92
C LEU A 360 -28.51 0.45 3.35
N ALA A 361 -29.06 -0.48 2.58
CA ALA A 361 -28.35 -1.34 1.63
C ALA A 361 -28.89 -1.07 0.21
N SER A 362 -28.18 -0.25 -0.57
CA SER A 362 -28.70 0.28 -1.84
C SER A 362 -28.66 -0.74 -2.99
N GLY A 363 -27.76 -1.70 -2.93
CA GLY A 363 -27.59 -2.78 -3.91
C GLY A 363 -28.19 -4.10 -3.44
N THR A 364 -27.45 -5.19 -3.65
CA THR A 364 -27.93 -6.55 -3.37
C THR A 364 -27.32 -7.11 -2.09
N VAL A 365 -28.17 -7.70 -1.25
CA VAL A 365 -27.78 -8.47 -0.06
C VAL A 365 -27.96 -9.95 -0.36
N VAL A 366 -26.85 -10.69 -0.45
CA VAL A 366 -26.81 -12.14 -0.65
C VAL A 366 -26.27 -12.80 0.62
N VAL A 367 -27.06 -13.70 1.20
CA VAL A 367 -26.70 -14.45 2.40
C VAL A 367 -26.93 -15.94 2.16
N GLU A 368 -25.84 -16.69 2.07
CA GLU A 368 -25.78 -18.15 1.89
C GLU A 368 -25.28 -18.81 3.19
N ALA A 369 -26.18 -18.97 4.15
CA ALA A 369 -25.86 -19.54 5.46
C ALA A 369 -25.59 -21.05 5.37
N TRP A 370 -24.57 -21.53 6.08
CA TRP A 370 -24.27 -22.98 6.18
C TRP A 370 -24.84 -23.63 7.45
N ASN A 371 -25.35 -22.83 8.39
CA ASN A 371 -25.96 -23.30 9.63
C ASN A 371 -27.49 -23.20 9.56
N SER A 372 -28.18 -24.29 9.93
CA SER A 372 -29.63 -24.44 9.78
C SER A 372 -30.48 -23.59 10.72
N ASP A 373 -29.87 -23.01 11.74
CA ASP A 373 -30.49 -22.15 12.74
C ASP A 373 -30.49 -20.66 12.33
N PHE A 374 -29.91 -20.30 11.18
CA PHE A 374 -29.98 -18.94 10.67
C PHE A 374 -31.36 -18.65 10.06
N ASN A 375 -32.03 -17.61 10.58
CA ASN A 375 -33.39 -17.22 10.21
C ASN A 375 -33.39 -15.89 9.43
N CYS A 376 -33.96 -15.89 8.22
CA CYS A 376 -33.98 -14.74 7.32
C CYS A 376 -35.03 -13.67 7.69
N SER A 377 -35.93 -13.92 8.65
CA SER A 377 -37.07 -13.05 8.98
C SER A 377 -36.68 -11.59 9.29
N LYS A 378 -35.52 -11.35 9.92
CA LYS A 378 -35.03 -10.00 10.19
C LYS A 378 -34.57 -9.27 8.93
N LEU A 379 -33.88 -9.97 8.03
CA LEU A 379 -33.48 -9.41 6.74
C LEU A 379 -34.70 -9.13 5.86
N VAL A 380 -35.70 -10.03 5.87
CA VAL A 380 -36.99 -9.82 5.18
C VAL A 380 -37.74 -8.62 5.77
N SER A 381 -37.74 -8.45 7.09
CA SER A 381 -38.33 -7.26 7.72
C SER A 381 -37.61 -5.97 7.30
N GLN A 382 -36.29 -6.00 7.12
CA GLN A 382 -35.51 -4.85 6.65
C GLN A 382 -35.77 -4.56 5.15
N LEU A 383 -35.94 -5.60 4.33
CA LEU A 383 -36.42 -5.47 2.94
C LEU A 383 -37.78 -4.79 2.87
N ASN A 384 -38.75 -5.27 3.65
CA ASN A 384 -40.11 -4.71 3.68
C ASN A 384 -40.15 -3.26 4.23
N ALA A 385 -39.18 -2.89 5.07
CA ALA A 385 -39.00 -1.52 5.56
C ALA A 385 -38.29 -0.59 4.57
N GLY A 386 -37.86 -1.09 3.40
CA GLY A 386 -37.09 -0.33 2.41
C GLY A 386 -35.64 -0.04 2.82
N ILE A 387 -35.14 -0.72 3.87
CA ILE A 387 -33.73 -0.62 4.29
C ILE A 387 -32.84 -1.40 3.34
N ILE A 388 -33.26 -2.60 2.94
CA ILE A 388 -32.59 -3.43 1.93
C ILE A 388 -33.34 -3.29 0.61
N ASN A 389 -32.63 -3.02 -0.47
CA ASN A 389 -33.23 -2.87 -1.80
C ASN A 389 -33.51 -4.24 -2.48
N SER A 390 -32.55 -5.17 -2.41
CA SER A 390 -32.65 -6.51 -2.97
C SER A 390 -32.06 -7.54 -2.02
N LEU A 391 -32.75 -8.66 -1.81
CA LEU A 391 -32.37 -9.71 -0.86
C LEU A 391 -32.44 -11.10 -1.49
N VAL A 392 -31.35 -11.85 -1.39
CA VAL A 392 -31.26 -13.28 -1.63
C VAL A 392 -30.79 -13.94 -0.34
N CYS A 393 -31.65 -14.71 0.32
CA CYS A 393 -31.35 -15.34 1.61
C CYS A 393 -31.63 -16.84 1.57
N ASN A 394 -30.63 -17.66 1.87
CA ASN A 394 -30.74 -19.10 2.03
C ASN A 394 -30.65 -19.48 3.51
N GLY A 395 -31.74 -19.24 4.24
CA GLY A 395 -31.94 -19.60 5.65
C GLY A 395 -33.39 -20.03 5.91
N THR A 396 -33.77 -20.27 7.16
CA THR A 396 -35.16 -20.61 7.52
C THR A 396 -36.06 -19.37 7.46
N ASP A 397 -37.37 -19.58 7.30
CA ASP A 397 -38.43 -18.54 7.25
C ASP A 397 -38.24 -17.47 6.16
N ASN A 398 -38.17 -17.90 4.89
CA ASN A 398 -38.20 -17.04 3.69
C ASN A 398 -39.56 -16.33 3.44
N GLY A 399 -40.30 -15.97 4.51
CA GLY A 399 -41.51 -15.14 4.43
C GLY A 399 -42.84 -15.87 4.16
N THR A 400 -43.02 -17.10 4.65
CA THR A 400 -44.27 -17.86 4.40
C THR A 400 -45.37 -17.77 5.47
N ASP A 401 -45.24 -16.97 6.52
CA ASP A 401 -46.33 -16.84 7.51
C ASP A 401 -47.24 -15.61 7.22
N HIS A 402 -48.30 -15.89 6.46
CA HIS A 402 -49.64 -15.24 6.42
C HIS A 402 -49.72 -13.71 6.68
N SER A 403 -50.00 -12.81 5.70
CA SER A 403 -51.34 -12.44 5.17
C SER A 403 -51.22 -11.31 4.10
N ALA A 404 -51.99 -11.38 3.01
CA ALA A 404 -52.00 -10.58 1.76
C ALA A 404 -52.15 -9.02 1.87
N PRO A 405 -52.07 -8.20 0.77
CA PRO A 405 -51.93 -8.52 -0.67
C PRO A 405 -50.82 -7.80 -1.49
N ARG A 406 -50.40 -8.52 -2.54
CA ARG A 406 -49.64 -8.14 -3.77
C ARG A 406 -49.27 -6.66 -3.99
N GLN A 407 -47.97 -6.39 -3.98
CA GLN A 407 -47.33 -5.49 -4.95
C GLN A 407 -46.07 -6.17 -5.52
N ASN A 408 -45.91 -6.05 -6.84
CA ASN A 408 -44.85 -6.69 -7.62
C ASN A 408 -43.45 -6.17 -7.21
N GLN A 409 -42.72 -6.97 -6.44
CA GLN A 409 -41.27 -6.92 -6.37
C GLN A 409 -40.75 -8.32 -6.67
N ASN A 410 -39.70 -8.40 -7.49
CA ASN A 410 -39.13 -9.65 -7.99
C ASN A 410 -38.44 -10.41 -6.84
N VAL A 411 -39.22 -11.15 -6.06
CA VAL A 411 -38.72 -12.21 -5.19
C VAL A 411 -38.44 -13.41 -6.10
N GLU A 412 -37.23 -13.49 -6.64
CA GLU A 412 -36.83 -14.64 -7.45
C GLU A 412 -36.43 -15.78 -6.50
N LEU A 413 -37.31 -16.78 -6.43
CA LEU A 413 -37.11 -18.02 -5.68
C LEU A 413 -36.21 -18.95 -6.50
N SER A 414 -35.02 -19.28 -5.98
CA SER A 414 -34.18 -20.34 -6.58
C SER A 414 -34.83 -21.71 -6.33
N ALA A 415 -35.06 -22.45 -7.41
CA ALA A 415 -35.67 -23.79 -7.44
C ALA A 415 -34.77 -24.92 -6.87
N GLY A 416 -33.97 -24.64 -5.84
CA GLY A 416 -33.08 -25.60 -5.19
C GLY A 416 -33.67 -26.34 -3.98
N ALA A 417 -34.83 -25.92 -3.45
CA ALA A 417 -35.36 -26.40 -2.16
C ALA A 417 -36.45 -27.49 -2.25
N LYS A 418 -36.60 -28.20 -3.38
CA LYS A 418 -37.48 -29.38 -3.49
C LYS A 418 -36.83 -30.52 -4.28
N ALA A 419 -35.85 -31.18 -3.69
CA ALA A 419 -35.63 -32.62 -3.89
C ALA A 419 -34.52 -33.11 -2.95
N GLY A 420 -34.89 -33.91 -1.94
CA GLY A 420 -33.94 -34.80 -1.28
C GLY A 420 -33.60 -35.97 -2.20
N ILE A 421 -32.30 -36.28 -2.27
CA ILE A 421 -31.67 -37.55 -2.70
C ILE A 421 -32.08 -38.08 -4.09
N GLY A 422 -31.15 -37.97 -5.05
CA GLY A 422 -31.02 -38.95 -6.14
C GLY A 422 -30.76 -38.37 -7.52
N VAL A 423 -29.64 -38.82 -8.10
CA VAL A 423 -29.29 -38.89 -9.52
C VAL A 423 -28.68 -37.64 -10.20
N GLY A 424 -27.38 -37.77 -10.54
CA GLY A 424 -26.99 -37.64 -11.95
C GLY A 424 -26.27 -36.38 -12.41
N SER A 425 -24.98 -36.28 -12.07
CA SER A 425 -23.88 -35.99 -13.01
C SER A 425 -24.22 -35.47 -14.43
N VAL A 426 -24.44 -34.16 -14.62
CA VAL A 426 -24.23 -33.51 -15.94
C VAL A 426 -23.66 -32.09 -15.84
N PHE A 427 -23.84 -31.36 -14.74
CA PHE A 427 -23.40 -29.95 -14.66
C PHE A 427 -21.90 -29.74 -14.38
N VAL A 428 -21.18 -30.74 -13.88
CA VAL A 428 -19.74 -30.61 -13.56
C VAL A 428 -18.86 -30.69 -14.83
N LEU A 429 -19.33 -31.33 -15.90
CA LEU A 429 -18.56 -31.44 -17.15
C LEU A 429 -18.53 -30.12 -17.95
N GLY A 430 -19.61 -29.33 -17.93
CA GLY A 430 -19.65 -28.05 -18.64
C GLY A 430 -18.68 -27.01 -18.06
N ILE A 431 -18.55 -26.98 -16.73
CA ILE A 431 -17.65 -26.05 -16.03
C ILE A 431 -16.19 -26.45 -16.26
N VAL A 432 -15.87 -27.75 -16.24
CA VAL A 432 -14.51 -28.22 -16.52
C VAL A 432 -14.11 -27.93 -17.97
N VAL A 433 -15.01 -28.12 -18.95
CA VAL A 433 -14.74 -27.77 -20.35
C VAL A 433 -14.56 -26.27 -20.52
N ALA A 434 -15.35 -25.44 -19.84
CA ALA A 434 -15.20 -23.98 -19.87
C ALA A 434 -13.86 -23.53 -19.25
N ILE A 435 -13.46 -24.11 -18.11
CA ILE A 435 -12.18 -23.81 -17.46
C ILE A 435 -11.00 -24.27 -18.34
N VAL A 436 -11.06 -25.47 -18.91
CA VAL A 436 -10.03 -25.96 -19.83
C VAL A 436 -9.96 -25.10 -21.08
N TRP A 437 -11.09 -24.66 -21.63
CA TRP A 437 -11.14 -23.76 -22.77
C TRP A 437 -10.56 -22.38 -22.45
N ILE A 438 -10.87 -21.80 -21.29
CA ILE A 438 -10.30 -20.52 -20.82
C ILE A 438 -8.78 -20.65 -20.65
N VAL A 439 -8.30 -21.72 -20.02
CA VAL A 439 -6.86 -21.97 -19.82
C VAL A 439 -6.12 -22.15 -21.15
N VAL A 440 -6.71 -22.88 -22.10
CA VAL A 440 -6.13 -23.07 -23.44
C VAL A 440 -6.16 -21.77 -24.25
N HIS A 441 -7.25 -21.01 -24.19
CA HIS A 441 -7.37 -19.73 -24.87
C HIS A 441 -6.36 -18.71 -24.32
N TYR A 442 -6.15 -18.67 -23.00
CA TYR A 442 -5.18 -17.76 -22.39
C TYR A 442 -3.74 -18.14 -22.74
N ARG A 443 -3.42 -19.45 -22.74
CA ARG A 443 -2.10 -19.95 -23.19
C ARG A 443 -1.81 -19.68 -24.66
N ASN A 444 -2.80 -19.81 -25.54
CA ASN A 444 -2.61 -19.50 -26.95
C ASN A 444 -2.40 -18.00 -27.20
N ARG A 445 -3.04 -17.13 -26.41
CA ARG A 445 -2.84 -15.68 -26.48
C ARG A 445 -1.47 -15.25 -25.96
N LEU A 446 -0.98 -15.88 -24.90
CA LEU A 446 0.39 -15.67 -24.42
C LEU A 446 1.45 -16.11 -25.45
N ARG A 447 1.24 -17.26 -26.11
CA ARG A 447 2.13 -17.71 -27.19
C ARG A 447 2.09 -16.81 -28.43
N SER A 448 0.97 -16.15 -28.71
CA SER A 448 0.93 -15.17 -29.82
C SER A 448 1.64 -13.87 -29.46
N LEU A 449 1.60 -13.45 -28.20
CA LEU A 449 2.37 -12.30 -27.69
C LEU A 449 3.87 -12.61 -27.64
N GLU A 450 4.26 -13.83 -27.28
CA GLU A 450 5.66 -14.28 -27.27
C GLU A 450 6.23 -14.39 -28.71
N LYS A 451 5.41 -14.82 -29.67
CA LYS A 451 5.77 -14.79 -31.10
C LYS A 451 5.82 -13.38 -31.68
N ALA A 452 4.96 -12.47 -31.24
CA ALA A 452 5.00 -11.06 -31.63
C ALA A 452 6.25 -10.36 -31.05
N HIS A 453 6.64 -10.70 -29.82
CA HIS A 453 7.86 -10.18 -29.19
C HIS A 453 9.14 -10.75 -29.85
N SER A 454 9.12 -12.02 -30.25
CA SER A 454 10.23 -12.66 -30.98
C SER A 454 10.39 -12.16 -32.42
N GLN A 455 9.35 -11.55 -33.01
CA GLN A 455 9.43 -10.89 -34.32
C GLN A 455 9.87 -9.42 -34.25
N MET A 456 9.77 -8.78 -33.08
CA MET A 456 10.26 -7.40 -32.88
C MET A 456 11.76 -7.33 -32.54
N PHE A 457 12.38 -8.42 -32.10
CA PHE A 457 13.82 -8.47 -31.84
C PHE A 457 14.43 -9.80 -32.31
N PRO A 458 14.91 -9.89 -33.57
CA PRO A 458 15.71 -11.03 -33.98
C PRO A 458 17.05 -11.00 -33.22
N ALA A 459 17.31 -12.08 -32.48
CA ALA A 459 18.60 -12.31 -31.83
C ALA A 459 19.73 -12.29 -32.87
N SER A 460 20.64 -11.33 -32.73
CA SER A 460 21.88 -11.28 -33.51
C SER A 460 22.83 -12.39 -33.07
N GLY A 461 22.83 -13.48 -33.83
CA GLY A 461 23.78 -14.59 -33.74
C GLY A 461 24.72 -14.60 -34.95
N LYS A 462 26.02 -14.47 -34.68
CA LYS A 462 27.18 -14.46 -35.60
C LYS A 462 27.18 -15.54 -36.71
N LYS A 463 27.55 -15.12 -37.93
CA LYS A 463 28.60 -15.68 -38.85
C LYS A 463 28.76 -14.70 -40.03
N GLU A 464 29.89 -14.02 -40.16
CA GLU A 464 31.11 -14.40 -40.90
C GLU A 464 31.05 -14.10 -42.42
N SER A 465 31.79 -13.03 -42.79
CA SER A 465 32.50 -12.71 -44.04
C SER A 465 31.79 -12.80 -45.41
N GLY A 466 31.78 -11.65 -46.12
CA GLY A 466 31.46 -11.55 -47.56
C GLY A 466 31.34 -10.11 -48.07
N GLU A 467 32.47 -9.56 -48.52
CA GLU A 467 32.74 -8.42 -49.42
C GLU A 467 31.60 -7.56 -50.05
N ILE A 468 31.73 -6.24 -49.84
CA ILE A 468 31.56 -5.05 -50.73
C ILE A 468 30.35 -4.98 -51.70
N GLY A 469 29.53 -3.93 -51.50
CA GLY A 469 28.65 -3.36 -52.53
C GLY A 469 28.05 -2.01 -52.11
N VAL A 470 28.55 -0.93 -52.71
CA VAL A 470 28.09 0.45 -52.60
C VAL A 470 26.64 0.59 -53.09
N GLY A 471 25.79 1.32 -52.37
CA GLY A 471 24.49 1.77 -52.90
C GLY A 471 23.49 2.31 -51.87
N GLU A 472 23.29 3.63 -51.93
CA GLU A 472 22.06 4.38 -51.59
C GLU A 472 21.48 4.35 -50.17
N LEU A 473 21.66 5.50 -49.51
CA LEU A 473 20.74 6.05 -48.52
C LEU A 473 19.34 6.22 -49.13
N HIS A 474 18.32 5.65 -48.47
CA HIS A 474 16.96 6.17 -48.53
C HIS A 474 16.42 6.30 -47.10
N GLU A 475 16.34 7.56 -46.70
CA GLU A 475 15.63 8.08 -45.54
C GLU A 475 14.13 8.02 -45.87
N MET A 476 13.34 7.26 -45.08
CA MET A 476 11.88 7.33 -45.13
C MET A 476 11.41 8.18 -43.96
N ASP A 477 11.14 9.43 -44.29
CA ASP A 477 10.49 10.44 -43.48
C ASP A 477 8.98 10.12 -43.32
N GLY A 478 8.43 10.48 -42.16
CA GLY A 478 7.07 10.15 -41.76
C GLY A 478 6.61 10.94 -40.54
N ALA A 479 6.93 12.22 -40.46
CA ALA A 479 6.29 13.18 -39.57
C ALA A 479 5.34 14.07 -40.39
N ASP A 480 4.04 13.86 -40.23
CA ASP A 480 2.99 14.66 -40.85
C ASP A 480 2.91 16.02 -40.13
N PHE A 481 3.57 17.04 -40.69
CA PHE A 481 3.48 18.42 -40.22
C PHE A 481 2.35 19.14 -40.98
N VAL A 482 1.27 19.46 -40.27
CA VAL A 482 0.23 20.38 -40.74
C VAL A 482 0.85 21.78 -40.88
N ARG A 483 0.97 22.25 -42.12
CA ARG A 483 1.45 23.59 -42.47
C ARG A 483 0.23 24.51 -42.64
N GLU A 484 -0.05 25.37 -41.67
CA GLU A 484 -1.02 26.45 -41.85
C GLU A 484 -0.51 27.46 -42.88
N LYS A 485 -1.42 27.90 -43.77
CA LYS A 485 -1.14 28.89 -44.81
C LYS A 485 -1.04 30.29 -44.20
N PRO A 486 -0.13 31.15 -44.67
CA PRO A 486 -0.19 32.57 -44.39
C PRO A 486 -1.34 33.18 -45.23
N ASP A 487 -2.05 34.14 -44.64
CA ASP A 487 -3.10 34.98 -45.24
C ASP A 487 -4.57 34.62 -44.93
N ASP A 488 -4.87 34.25 -43.68
CA ASP A 488 -6.23 34.44 -43.13
C ASP A 488 -6.27 35.69 -42.22
N PRO A 489 -7.18 36.65 -42.45
CA PRO A 489 -7.29 37.86 -41.64
C PRO A 489 -7.93 37.54 -40.29
N ILE A 490 -7.17 37.73 -39.21
CA ILE A 490 -7.69 37.67 -37.84
C ILE A 490 -8.72 38.80 -37.69
N THR A 491 -9.97 38.44 -37.46
CA THR A 491 -11.02 39.38 -37.07
C THR A 491 -10.86 39.65 -35.58
N GLU A 492 -10.37 40.84 -35.21
CA GLU A 492 -10.27 41.27 -33.82
C GLU A 492 -11.67 41.40 -33.20
N LEU A 493 -11.89 40.73 -32.07
CA LEU A 493 -13.06 40.96 -31.21
C LEU A 493 -12.90 42.30 -30.49
N PRO A 494 -13.97 43.12 -30.36
CA PRO A 494 -13.89 44.46 -29.80
C PRO A 494 -13.51 44.41 -28.31
N ILE A 495 -12.39 45.08 -28.00
CA ILE A 495 -11.93 45.38 -26.65
C ILE A 495 -12.81 46.50 -26.09
N GLY A 496 -13.50 46.23 -24.98
CA GLY A 496 -14.21 47.23 -24.20
C GLY A 496 -13.23 48.15 -23.45
N GLU A 497 -13.59 49.43 -23.38
CA GLU A 497 -12.74 50.57 -23.05
C GLU A 497 -12.00 50.47 -21.70
N SER A 498 -10.72 50.86 -21.75
CA SER A 498 -9.86 51.16 -20.62
C SER A 498 -10.24 52.48 -19.96
N GLU A 499 -10.53 52.46 -18.65
CA GLU A 499 -10.47 53.66 -17.80
C GLU A 499 -9.31 53.56 -16.77
N LEU A 500 -8.67 54.71 -16.60
CA LEU A 500 -7.46 55.02 -15.83
C LEU A 500 -7.59 54.85 -14.30
N PRO A 501 -6.46 54.87 -13.56
CA PRO A 501 -6.42 54.54 -12.14
C PRO A 501 -6.96 55.68 -11.28
N GLY A 502 -8.07 55.43 -10.57
CA GLY A 502 -8.69 56.37 -9.64
C GLY A 502 -8.94 55.71 -8.27
N GLN A 503 -8.26 56.23 -7.25
CA GLN A 503 -8.67 56.36 -5.84
C GLN A 503 -9.74 55.38 -5.32
N PHE A 504 -9.30 54.36 -4.56
CA PHE A 504 -10.20 53.67 -3.64
C PHE A 504 -10.22 54.38 -2.28
N TRP A 505 -11.41 54.85 -1.93
CA TRP A 505 -11.78 55.35 -0.61
C TRP A 505 -11.77 54.21 0.40
N VAL A 506 -11.17 54.48 1.56
CA VAL A 506 -11.36 53.70 2.78
C VAL A 506 -12.81 53.88 3.23
N VAL A 507 -13.57 52.79 3.22
CA VAL A 507 -14.85 52.70 3.93
C VAL A 507 -14.62 51.80 5.15
N GLU A 508 -14.47 52.41 6.32
CA GLU A 508 -14.57 51.72 7.60
C GLU A 508 -16.01 51.24 7.78
N LEU A 509 -16.18 49.92 7.91
CA LEU A 509 -17.43 49.33 8.41
C LEU A 509 -17.31 49.09 9.92
N PRO A 510 -18.36 49.42 10.71
CA PRO A 510 -18.27 49.46 12.16
C PRO A 510 -18.17 48.06 12.79
N ALA A 511 -17.36 47.98 13.85
CA ALA A 511 -17.15 46.78 14.65
C ALA A 511 -18.48 46.23 15.21
N ARG A 512 -18.76 44.95 14.93
CA ARG A 512 -19.76 44.17 15.69
C ARG A 512 -19.13 43.72 17.00
N GLU A 513 -19.66 44.23 18.12
CA GLU A 513 -19.42 43.67 19.44
C GLU A 513 -19.92 42.21 19.49
N ILE A 514 -19.00 41.26 19.59
CA ILE A 514 -19.33 39.89 19.97
C ILE A 514 -19.24 39.82 21.50
N LYS A 515 -20.40 39.77 22.17
CA LYS A 515 -20.49 39.44 23.60
C LYS A 515 -20.12 37.97 23.80
N LEU A 516 -18.93 37.73 24.34
CA LEU A 516 -18.52 36.41 24.86
C LEU A 516 -19.28 36.11 26.17
N PRO A 517 -19.79 34.88 26.38
CA PRO A 517 -20.36 34.47 27.66
C PRO A 517 -19.26 34.35 28.74
N SER A 518 -19.57 34.84 29.93
CA SER A 518 -18.68 34.88 31.09
C SER A 518 -18.44 33.49 31.70
N PRO A 519 -17.22 33.20 32.18
CA PRO A 519 -16.91 31.93 32.83
C PRO A 519 -17.49 31.85 34.24
N SER A 520 -18.25 30.79 34.52
CA SER A 520 -18.77 30.45 35.84
C SER A 520 -17.63 30.05 36.79
N ARG A 521 -17.37 30.91 37.78
CA ARG A 521 -16.50 30.64 38.94
C ARG A 521 -17.13 29.54 39.82
N LYS A 522 -16.58 28.33 39.82
CA LYS A 522 -16.78 27.38 40.92
C LYS A 522 -15.81 27.77 42.05
N ARG A 523 -16.37 28.20 43.19
CA ARG A 523 -15.66 28.31 44.46
C ARG A 523 -15.41 26.90 45.00
N PHE A 524 -14.15 26.56 45.25
CA PHE A 524 -13.82 25.61 46.30
C PHE A 524 -13.72 26.40 47.61
N SER A 525 -14.55 26.03 48.59
CA SER A 525 -14.36 26.41 49.98
C SER A 525 -13.34 25.47 50.62
N VAL A 526 -12.52 26.08 51.48
CA VAL A 526 -11.44 25.54 52.31
C VAL A 526 -11.80 24.26 53.04
#